data_AF-A0A2D6ZHQ4-F1
#
_entry.id   AF-A0A2D6ZHQ4-F1
#
_cell.length_a   1.000
_cell.length_b   1.000
_cell.length_c   1.000
_cell.angle_alpha   90.00
_cell.angle_beta   90.00
_cell.angle_gamma   90.00
#
_symmetry.space_group_name_H-M   'P 1'
#
loop_
_entity.id
_entity.type
_entity.pdbx_description
1 polymer ?
#
loop_
_entity_poly.entity_id
_entity_poly.type
_entity_poly.pdbx_seq_one_letter_code
_entity_poly.pdbx_strand_id
1 'polypeptide(L)'
;MMSLGRVKNGRFWLVMEGTTEKVLDNALALTPYERADLAKKIVVSIKIDIDPEIESTHLDAVKSRKQQVKASTVEFIPGDEVMRQGRDIQRMINYRFHPDAQREFSETIQYYFEKDPQLANDFISANHDGQQSIRTNPEIWCVLRKNIRRYLIRRFPFGFYHTYEENFVTV
;
A
#
# COMPACT_ATOMS: atom_id res chain seq x y z
N MET A 1 31.44 24.23 3.84
CA MET A 1 32.88 24.08 4.12
C MET A 1 33.20 22.61 3.97
N MET A 2 34.00 22.22 2.97
CA MET A 2 34.34 20.82 2.72
C MET A 2 35.40 20.38 3.74
N SER A 3 35.18 19.24 4.41
CA SER A 3 36.13 18.60 5.33
C SER A 3 36.36 17.15 4.90
N LEU A 4 37.60 16.69 5.03
CA LEU A 4 38.03 15.31 4.74
C LEU A 4 37.89 14.46 6.00
N GLY A 5 36.88 13.57 6.02
CA GLY A 5 36.65 12.57 7.08
C GLY A 5 37.14 11.17 6.72
N ARG A 6 37.49 10.39 7.75
CA ARG A 6 38.31 9.15 7.70
C ARG A 6 37.68 7.93 7.00
N VAL A 7 38.57 7.09 6.50
CA VAL A 7 38.42 5.93 5.59
C VAL A 7 37.66 4.72 6.19
N LYS A 8 36.75 4.13 5.40
CA LYS A 8 36.56 2.66 5.34
C LYS A 8 36.38 2.21 3.87
N ASN A 9 37.19 1.24 3.45
CA ASN A 9 37.13 0.54 2.16
C ASN A 9 37.25 1.39 0.88
N GLY A 10 38.31 2.20 0.78
CA GLY A 10 38.91 2.59 -0.51
C GLY A 10 38.04 3.32 -1.54
N ARG A 11 36.82 3.75 -1.19
CA ARG A 11 35.91 4.45 -2.09
C ARG A 11 35.56 5.81 -1.49
N PHE A 12 35.95 6.87 -2.19
CA PHE A 12 35.59 8.24 -1.83
C PHE A 12 34.07 8.42 -1.98
N TRP A 13 33.40 8.75 -0.89
CA TRP A 13 32.07 9.36 -0.91
C TRP A 13 32.23 10.79 -0.43
N LEU A 14 31.68 11.75 -1.19
CA LEU A 14 31.46 13.11 -0.70
C LEU A 14 30.44 13.03 0.44
N VAL A 15 30.90 13.03 1.68
CA VAL A 15 30.04 13.09 2.86
C VAL A 15 29.65 14.56 3.04
N MET A 16 28.38 14.87 2.77
CA MET A 16 27.78 16.11 3.25
C MET A 16 27.60 15.96 4.77
N GLU A 17 28.49 16.55 5.57
CA GLU A 17 28.30 16.66 7.02
C GLU A 17 27.15 17.64 7.30
N GLY A 18 25.96 17.08 7.54
CA GLY A 18 24.80 17.80 8.09
C GLY A 18 24.36 17.13 9.38
N THR A 19 24.09 17.92 10.42
CA THR A 19 23.41 17.43 11.63
C THR A 19 21.98 17.01 11.30
N THR A 20 21.38 16.15 12.13
CA THR A 20 19.98 15.72 11.97
C THR A 20 19.02 16.91 11.90
N GLU A 21 19.19 17.94 12.74
CA GLU A 21 18.46 19.21 12.63
C GLU A 21 18.57 19.83 11.24
N LYS A 22 19.78 19.96 10.70
CA LYS A 22 19.98 20.61 9.39
C LYS A 22 19.35 19.81 8.25
N VAL A 23 19.33 18.47 8.36
CA VAL A 23 18.63 17.60 7.40
C VAL A 23 17.12 17.77 7.53
N LEU A 24 16.60 17.88 8.75
CA LEU A 24 15.19 18.13 9.01
C LEU A 24 14.74 19.49 8.48
N ASP A 25 15.49 20.55 8.74
CA ASP A 25 15.19 21.90 8.25
C ASP A 25 15.09 21.95 6.72
N ASN A 26 16.04 21.29 6.03
CA ASN A 26 15.99 21.18 4.57
C ASN A 26 14.79 20.35 4.08
N ALA A 27 14.42 19.28 4.78
CA ALA A 27 13.26 18.46 4.45
C ALA A 27 11.93 19.22 4.68
N LEU A 28 11.87 20.07 5.71
CA LEU A 28 10.73 20.92 6.01
C LEU A 28 10.58 22.08 5.00
N ALA A 29 11.67 22.51 4.37
CA ALA A 29 11.65 23.51 3.29
C ALA A 29 11.10 22.97 1.95
N LEU A 30 10.98 21.65 1.77
CA LEU A 30 10.42 21.04 0.56
C LEU A 30 8.91 21.27 0.41
N THR A 31 8.38 21.06 -0.79
CA THR A 31 6.91 20.98 -0.97
C THR A 31 6.33 19.75 -0.25
N PRO A 32 5.03 19.72 0.06
CA PRO A 32 4.40 18.55 0.68
C PRO A 32 4.62 17.25 -0.10
N TYR A 33 4.59 17.31 -1.44
CA TYR A 33 4.80 16.16 -2.31
C TYR A 33 6.24 15.63 -2.24
N GLU A 34 7.23 16.51 -2.38
CA GLU A 34 8.65 16.13 -2.32
C GLU A 34 9.05 15.62 -0.93
N ARG A 35 8.48 16.21 0.13
CA ARG A 35 8.68 15.75 1.50
C ARG A 35 8.10 14.34 1.73
N ALA A 36 6.95 14.02 1.15
CA ALA A 36 6.38 12.68 1.20
C ALA A 36 7.25 11.65 0.44
N ASP A 37 7.77 12.01 -0.73
CA ASP A 37 8.69 11.17 -1.50
C ASP A 37 10.01 10.93 -0.76
N LEU A 38 10.56 11.97 -0.12
CA LEU A 38 11.76 11.86 0.72
C LEU A 38 11.53 10.93 1.92
N ALA A 39 10.40 11.07 2.63
CA ALA A 39 10.05 10.21 3.76
C ALA A 39 10.01 8.73 3.36
N LYS A 40 9.40 8.41 2.20
CA LYS A 40 9.35 7.06 1.65
C LYS A 40 10.75 6.48 1.40
N LYS A 41 11.64 7.27 0.79
CA LYS A 41 13.03 6.87 0.52
C LYS A 41 13.83 6.63 1.81
N ILE A 42 13.63 7.48 2.82
CA ILE A 42 14.27 7.32 4.13
C ILE A 42 13.81 6.01 4.76
N VAL A 43 12.49 5.77 4.85
CA VAL A 43 11.93 4.55 5.44
C VAL A 43 12.50 3.28 4.79
N VAL A 44 12.61 3.26 3.46
CA VAL A 44 13.19 2.13 2.72
C VAL A 44 14.69 1.94 2.99
N SER A 45 15.40 3.03 3.29
CA SER A 45 16.85 3.00 3.56
C SER A 45 17.22 2.60 4.99
N ILE A 46 16.26 2.64 5.92
CA ILE A 46 16.47 2.23 7.31
C ILE A 46 16.76 0.72 7.33
N LYS A 47 18.00 0.35 7.65
CA LYS A 47 18.32 -1.03 8.04
C LYS A 47 17.61 -1.32 9.36
N ILE A 48 17.22 -2.57 9.58
CA ILE A 48 16.46 -3.06 10.75
C ILE A 48 17.32 -3.01 12.03
N ASP A 49 18.04 -1.93 12.28
CA ASP A 49 18.58 -1.62 13.59
C ASP A 49 17.51 -0.76 14.28
N ILE A 50 16.77 -1.40 15.19
CA ILE A 50 15.80 -0.71 16.03
C ILE A 50 16.62 0.16 17.00
N ASP A 51 16.26 1.43 17.12
CA ASP A 51 16.89 2.33 18.09
C ASP A 51 16.83 1.70 19.50
N PRO A 52 17.96 1.61 20.24
CA PRO A 52 17.99 0.99 21.56
C PRO A 52 16.98 1.58 22.58
N GLU A 53 16.62 2.85 22.45
CA GLU A 53 15.62 3.50 23.30
C GLU A 53 14.20 3.03 22.94
N ILE A 54 13.92 2.87 21.65
CA ILE A 54 12.67 2.26 21.15
C ILE A 54 12.59 0.80 21.58
N GLU A 55 13.69 0.05 21.46
CA GLU A 55 13.77 -1.35 21.90
C GLU A 55 13.50 -1.48 23.40
N SER A 56 14.12 -0.64 24.23
CA SER A 56 13.88 -0.63 25.69
C SER A 56 12.41 -0.37 26.03
N THR A 57 11.78 0.59 25.34
CA THR A 57 10.36 0.91 25.52
C THR A 57 9.47 -0.29 25.19
N HIS A 58 9.77 -1.00 24.10
CA HIS A 58 9.05 -2.22 23.73
C HIS A 58 9.24 -3.35 24.75
N LEU A 59 10.45 -3.53 25.29
CA LEU A 59 10.74 -4.53 26.31
C LEU A 59 9.95 -4.27 27.60
N ASP A 60 9.83 -3.02 28.03
CA ASP A 60 9.05 -2.67 29.22
C ASP A 60 7.55 -2.88 28.99
N ALA A 61 7.03 -2.56 27.80
CA ALA A 61 5.66 -2.89 27.43
C ALA A 61 5.40 -4.40 27.47
N VAL A 62 6.35 -5.23 26.99
CA VAL A 62 6.24 -6.69 27.05
C VAL A 62 6.25 -7.21 28.49
N LYS A 63 7.11 -6.69 29.37
CA LYS A 63 7.13 -7.06 30.80
C LYS A 63 5.77 -6.77 31.45
N SER A 64 5.20 -5.60 31.21
CA SER A 64 3.90 -5.20 31.73
C SER A 64 2.78 -6.13 31.24
N ARG A 65 2.77 -6.47 29.94
CA ARG A 65 1.80 -7.45 29.39
C ARG A 65 1.92 -8.82 30.06
N LYS A 66 3.15 -9.31 30.30
CA LYS A 66 3.36 -10.58 31.02
C LYS A 66 2.81 -10.56 32.44
N GLN A 67 2.89 -9.43 33.14
CA GLN A 67 2.29 -9.28 34.48
C GLN A 67 0.76 -9.30 34.41
N GLN A 68 0.15 -8.59 33.46
CA GLN A 68 -1.30 -8.57 33.25
C GLN A 68 -1.86 -9.96 32.91
N VAL A 69 -1.16 -10.71 32.04
CA VAL A 69 -1.51 -12.10 31.72
C VAL A 69 -1.44 -12.99 32.97
N LYS A 70 -0.38 -12.86 33.78
CA LYS A 70 -0.25 -13.60 35.05
C LYS A 70 -1.34 -13.24 36.07
N ALA A 71 -1.78 -11.98 36.06
CA ALA A 71 -2.84 -11.48 36.94
C ALA A 71 -4.25 -11.78 36.42
N SER A 72 -4.39 -12.41 35.24
CA SER A 72 -5.67 -12.65 34.57
C SER A 72 -6.51 -11.37 34.38
N THR A 73 -5.86 -10.21 34.19
CA THR A 73 -6.54 -8.90 34.06
C THR A 73 -6.82 -8.52 32.60
N VAL A 74 -6.60 -9.42 31.65
CA VAL A 74 -6.77 -9.17 30.21
C VAL A 74 -7.48 -10.32 29.54
N GLU A 75 -8.35 -9.99 28.59
CA GLU A 75 -8.98 -10.95 27.68
C GLU A 75 -8.15 -11.04 26.40
N PHE A 76 -7.93 -12.26 25.90
CA PHE A 76 -7.21 -12.48 24.66
C PHE A 76 -8.15 -12.41 23.47
N ILE A 77 -7.71 -11.70 22.43
CA ILE A 77 -8.38 -11.73 21.13
C ILE A 77 -7.69 -12.81 20.27
N PRO A 78 -8.45 -13.77 19.69
CA PRO A 78 -7.91 -14.72 18.73
C PRO A 78 -7.19 -14.01 17.58
N GLY A 79 -6.03 -14.54 17.17
CA GLY A 79 -5.20 -13.88 16.16
C GLY A 79 -5.87 -13.78 14.78
N ASP A 80 -6.70 -14.75 14.43
CA ASP A 80 -7.52 -14.75 13.21
C ASP A 80 -8.55 -13.61 13.21
N GLU A 81 -9.16 -13.32 14.37
CA GLU A 81 -10.07 -12.20 14.57
C GLU A 81 -9.34 -10.86 14.42
N VAL A 82 -8.15 -10.70 15.00
CA VAL A 82 -7.31 -9.50 14.81
C VAL A 82 -6.99 -9.29 13.33
N MET A 83 -6.58 -10.36 12.63
CA MET A 83 -6.28 -10.28 11.20
C MET A 83 -7.52 -9.99 10.35
N ARG A 84 -8.70 -10.47 10.75
CA ARG A 84 -9.97 -10.16 10.10
C ARG A 84 -10.33 -8.68 10.26
N GLN A 85 -10.25 -8.15 11.48
CA GLN A 85 -10.47 -6.73 11.76
C GLN A 85 -9.50 -5.83 10.96
N GLY A 86 -8.22 -6.20 10.92
CA GLY A 86 -7.22 -5.49 10.10
C GLY A 86 -7.57 -5.50 8.60
N ARG A 87 -8.05 -6.64 8.07
CA ARG A 87 -8.54 -6.72 6.69
C ARG A 87 -9.80 -5.89 6.46
N ASP A 88 -10.71 -5.82 7.43
CA ASP A 88 -11.96 -5.05 7.31
C ASP A 88 -11.69 -3.55 7.28
N ILE A 89 -10.68 -3.06 8.02
CA ILE A 89 -10.16 -1.69 7.89
C ILE A 89 -9.67 -1.46 6.45
N GLN A 90 -8.90 -2.40 5.88
CA GLN A 90 -8.40 -2.29 4.51
C GLN A 90 -9.52 -2.39 3.45
N ARG A 91 -10.65 -3.02 3.76
CA ARG A 91 -11.83 -3.13 2.88
C ARG A 91 -12.69 -1.87 2.83
N MET A 92 -12.39 -0.84 3.63
CA MET A 92 -13.07 0.47 3.58
C MET A 92 -12.83 1.24 2.27
N ILE A 93 -12.04 0.70 1.32
CA ILE A 93 -11.89 1.28 -0.01
C ILE A 93 -13.25 1.27 -0.71
N ASN A 94 -13.75 2.47 -1.00
CA ASN A 94 -14.97 2.68 -1.75
C ASN A 94 -14.72 2.43 -3.23
N TYR A 95 -15.77 2.07 -3.97
CA TYR A 95 -15.65 1.64 -5.35
C TYR A 95 -16.86 2.13 -6.15
N ARG A 96 -16.60 2.71 -7.32
CA ARG A 96 -17.62 3.28 -8.20
C ARG A 96 -17.25 3.10 -9.68
N PHE A 97 -18.27 3.04 -10.52
CA PHE A 97 -18.11 3.01 -11.97
C PHE A 97 -18.46 4.37 -12.59
N HIS A 98 -17.71 4.76 -13.61
CA HIS A 98 -18.18 5.71 -14.59
C HIS A 98 -19.36 5.10 -15.38
N PRO A 99 -20.41 5.88 -15.73
CA PRO A 99 -21.55 5.35 -16.48
C PRO A 99 -21.16 4.68 -17.81
N ASP A 100 -20.13 5.20 -18.49
CA ASP A 100 -19.63 4.58 -19.72
C ASP A 100 -18.98 3.22 -19.45
N ALA A 101 -18.17 3.10 -18.38
CA ALA A 101 -17.56 1.82 -18.01
C ALA A 101 -18.62 0.77 -17.60
N GLN A 102 -19.70 1.20 -16.94
CA GLN A 102 -20.86 0.34 -16.67
C GLN A 102 -21.53 -0.14 -17.97
N ARG A 103 -21.68 0.75 -18.95
CA ARG A 103 -22.27 0.43 -20.25
C ARG A 103 -21.41 -0.57 -21.02
N GLU A 104 -20.12 -0.31 -21.14
CA GLU A 104 -19.14 -1.21 -21.77
C GLU A 104 -19.16 -2.60 -21.15
N PHE A 105 -19.24 -2.67 -19.81
CA PHE A 105 -19.37 -3.94 -19.10
C PHE A 105 -20.67 -4.68 -19.46
N SER A 106 -21.79 -3.97 -19.48
CA SER A 106 -23.11 -4.55 -19.80
C SER A 106 -23.18 -5.06 -21.24
N GLU A 107 -22.65 -4.27 -22.18
CA GLU A 107 -22.54 -4.65 -23.60
C GLU A 107 -21.64 -5.88 -23.79
N THR A 108 -20.55 -5.97 -23.02
CA THR A 108 -19.64 -7.12 -23.06
C THR A 108 -20.29 -8.39 -22.51
N ILE A 109 -21.08 -8.28 -21.43
CA ILE A 109 -21.89 -9.41 -20.93
C ILE A 109 -22.84 -9.90 -22.02
N GLN A 110 -23.60 -8.97 -22.62
CA GLN A 110 -24.56 -9.29 -23.68
C GLN A 110 -23.87 -10.00 -24.86
N TYR A 111 -22.72 -9.48 -25.29
CA TYR A 111 -21.93 -10.07 -26.37
C TYR A 111 -21.52 -11.53 -26.08
N TYR A 112 -21.06 -11.83 -24.87
CA TYR A 112 -20.70 -13.21 -24.52
C TYR A 112 -21.92 -14.09 -24.31
N PHE A 113 -23.02 -13.54 -23.79
CA PHE A 113 -24.25 -14.27 -23.54
C PHE A 113 -24.89 -14.77 -24.84
N GLU A 114 -24.89 -13.93 -25.89
CA GLU A 114 -25.38 -14.29 -27.22
C GLU A 114 -24.58 -15.43 -27.87
N LYS A 115 -23.33 -15.64 -27.45
CA LYS A 115 -22.49 -16.73 -27.93
C LYS A 115 -22.66 -18.00 -27.12
N ASP A 116 -22.59 -17.87 -25.80
CA ASP A 116 -22.74 -18.94 -24.84
C ASP A 116 -23.05 -18.34 -23.44
N PRO A 117 -24.22 -18.64 -22.85
CA PRO A 117 -24.56 -18.19 -21.50
C PRO A 117 -23.50 -18.53 -20.44
N GLN A 118 -22.81 -19.68 -20.56
CA GLN A 118 -21.76 -20.05 -19.62
C GLN A 118 -20.52 -19.17 -19.78
N LEU A 119 -20.19 -18.74 -21.00
CA LEU A 119 -19.09 -17.82 -21.27
C LEU A 119 -19.35 -16.44 -20.65
N ALA A 120 -20.59 -15.96 -20.66
CA ALA A 120 -20.98 -14.74 -19.96
C ALA A 120 -20.84 -14.86 -18.44
N ASN A 121 -21.26 -15.98 -17.86
CA ASN A 121 -21.09 -16.25 -16.42
C ASN A 121 -19.60 -16.28 -16.03
N ASP A 122 -18.77 -16.96 -16.83
CA ASP A 122 -17.32 -16.99 -16.65
C ASP A 122 -16.71 -15.59 -16.73
N PHE A 123 -17.19 -14.75 -17.64
CA PHE A 123 -16.76 -13.35 -17.77
C PHE A 123 -17.14 -12.53 -16.54
N ILE A 124 -18.39 -12.64 -16.06
CA ILE A 124 -18.88 -11.95 -14.85
C ILE A 124 -18.05 -12.35 -13.63
N SER A 125 -17.77 -13.65 -13.45
CA SER A 125 -16.94 -14.13 -12.35
C SER A 125 -15.51 -13.57 -12.44
N ALA A 126 -14.88 -13.66 -13.61
CA ALA A 126 -13.52 -13.15 -13.80
C ALA A 126 -13.45 -11.62 -13.63
N ASN A 127 -14.51 -10.90 -14.00
CA ASN A 127 -14.66 -9.47 -13.80
C ASN A 127 -14.71 -9.14 -12.31
N HIS A 128 -15.59 -9.81 -11.57
CA HIS A 128 -15.73 -9.67 -10.13
C HIS A 128 -14.41 -9.93 -9.38
N ASP A 129 -13.69 -10.99 -9.74
CA ASP A 129 -12.40 -11.31 -9.14
C ASP A 129 -11.34 -10.23 -9.41
N GLY A 130 -11.35 -9.67 -10.62
CA GLY A 130 -10.51 -8.53 -10.97
C GLY A 130 -10.83 -7.30 -10.12
N GLN A 131 -12.12 -6.98 -9.97
CA GLN A 131 -12.56 -5.85 -9.15
C GLN A 131 -12.20 -6.02 -7.67
N GLN A 132 -12.39 -7.23 -7.13
CA GLN A 132 -12.00 -7.52 -5.75
C GLN A 132 -10.48 -7.41 -5.56
N SER A 133 -9.70 -7.82 -6.57
CA SER A 133 -8.24 -7.67 -6.56
C SER A 133 -7.82 -6.20 -6.57
N ILE A 134 -8.47 -5.37 -7.40
CA ILE A 134 -8.26 -3.91 -7.42
C ILE A 134 -8.61 -3.30 -6.05
N ARG A 135 -9.77 -3.62 -5.50
CA ARG A 135 -10.20 -3.08 -4.19
C ARG A 135 -9.30 -3.46 -3.04
N THR A 136 -8.74 -4.67 -3.06
CA THR A 136 -7.88 -5.14 -1.96
C THR A 136 -6.54 -4.41 -1.96
N ASN A 137 -5.99 -4.13 -3.14
CA ASN A 137 -4.70 -3.46 -3.31
C ASN A 137 -4.74 -2.54 -4.55
N PRO A 138 -5.34 -1.34 -4.48
CA PRO A 138 -5.56 -0.52 -5.67
C PRO A 138 -4.28 0.08 -6.24
N GLU A 139 -3.23 0.19 -5.44
CA GLU A 139 -1.97 0.84 -5.79
C GLU A 139 -0.90 -0.09 -6.39
N ILE A 140 -1.08 -1.42 -6.33
CA ILE A 140 -0.06 -2.37 -6.81
C ILE A 140 -0.12 -2.61 -8.33
N TRP A 141 -1.18 -2.13 -8.99
CA TRP A 141 -1.38 -2.32 -10.42
C TRP A 141 -0.57 -1.32 -11.24
N CYS A 142 -0.08 -1.76 -12.40
CA CYS A 142 0.78 -0.96 -13.28
C CYS A 142 0.12 0.38 -13.63
N VAL A 143 0.84 1.47 -13.35
CA VAL A 143 0.48 2.81 -13.81
C VAL A 143 0.78 2.92 -15.30
N LEU A 144 -0.21 3.28 -16.10
CA LEU A 144 -0.04 3.53 -17.53
C LEU A 144 0.31 4.99 -17.80
N ARG A 145 -0.49 5.92 -17.25
CA ARG A 145 -0.28 7.36 -17.36
C ARG A 145 -0.85 8.07 -16.14
N LYS A 146 -0.08 9.00 -15.55
CA LYS A 146 -0.46 9.74 -14.33
C LYS A 146 -0.91 8.79 -13.20
N ASN A 147 -2.19 8.79 -12.86
CA ASN A 147 -2.83 7.97 -11.83
C ASN A 147 -3.69 6.83 -12.43
N ILE A 148 -3.72 6.69 -13.76
CA ILE A 148 -4.49 5.65 -14.45
C ILE A 148 -3.70 4.35 -14.41
N ARG A 149 -4.34 3.34 -13.86
CA ARG A 149 -3.84 1.97 -13.72
C ARG A 149 -4.65 1.04 -14.59
N ARG A 150 -4.09 -0.13 -14.91
CA ARG A 150 -4.81 -1.15 -15.68
C ARG A 150 -4.72 -2.52 -15.05
N TYR A 151 -5.86 -3.19 -15.00
CA TYR A 151 -5.98 -4.61 -14.71
C TYR A 151 -6.47 -5.33 -15.95
N LEU A 152 -5.83 -6.44 -16.32
CA LEU A 152 -6.23 -7.26 -17.47
C LEU A 152 -6.86 -8.56 -16.98
N ILE A 153 -8.04 -8.90 -17.51
CA ILE A 153 -8.67 -10.19 -17.23
C ILE A 153 -8.02 -11.24 -18.12
N ARG A 154 -7.13 -12.09 -17.60
CA ARG A 154 -6.30 -12.99 -18.45
C ARG A 154 -7.07 -13.89 -19.43
N ARG A 155 -8.28 -14.34 -19.06
CA ARG A 155 -9.12 -15.23 -19.87
C ARG A 155 -9.89 -14.52 -20.98
N PHE A 156 -10.01 -13.20 -20.92
CA PHE A 156 -10.85 -12.43 -21.83
C PHE A 156 -10.05 -11.26 -22.41
N PRO A 157 -10.31 -10.84 -23.66
CA PRO A 157 -9.71 -9.63 -24.23
C PRO A 157 -10.33 -8.36 -23.62
N PHE A 158 -10.33 -8.24 -22.30
CA PHE A 158 -10.97 -7.17 -21.54
C PHE A 158 -10.05 -6.68 -20.43
N GLY A 159 -10.08 -5.38 -20.15
CA GLY A 159 -9.30 -4.78 -19.08
C GLY A 159 -10.00 -3.60 -18.45
N PHE A 160 -9.80 -3.44 -17.15
CA PHE A 160 -10.25 -2.27 -16.40
C PHE A 160 -9.16 -1.23 -16.43
N TYR A 161 -9.56 0.01 -16.64
CA TYR A 161 -8.74 1.16 -16.33
C TYR A 161 -9.31 1.76 -15.05
N HIS A 162 -8.45 2.09 -14.08
CA HIS A 162 -8.92 2.64 -12.82
C HIS A 162 -7.99 3.70 -12.28
N THR A 163 -8.56 4.59 -11.46
CA THR A 163 -7.81 5.49 -10.59
C THR A 163 -8.06 5.13 -9.13
N TYR A 164 -7.17 5.57 -8.25
CA TYR A 164 -7.34 5.42 -6.81
C TYR A 164 -6.96 6.72 -6.10
N GLU A 165 -7.95 7.42 -5.56
CA GLU A 165 -7.81 8.72 -4.92
C GLU A 165 -8.83 8.85 -3.79
N GLU A 166 -8.45 9.49 -2.68
CA GLU A 166 -9.34 9.74 -1.53
C GLU A 166 -10.11 8.51 -1.05
N ASN A 167 -9.46 7.34 -1.06
CA ASN A 167 -10.06 6.06 -0.67
C ASN A 167 -11.20 5.58 -1.61
N PHE A 168 -11.23 6.06 -2.85
CA PHE A 168 -12.11 5.60 -3.91
C PHE A 168 -11.33 5.00 -5.07
N VAL A 169 -11.69 3.79 -5.45
CA VAL A 169 -11.39 3.23 -6.77
C VAL A 169 -12.49 3.67 -7.74
N THR A 170 -12.10 4.31 -8.83
CA THR A 170 -13.01 4.66 -9.94
C THR A 170 -12.60 3.87 -11.16
N VAL A 171 -13.53 3.09 -11.70
CA VAL A 171 -13.39 2.37 -12.98
C VAL A 171 -14.15 3.10 -14.06
#